data_AF-X8AP42-F1
#
_entry.id   AF-X8AP42-F1
#
_cell.length_a   1.000
_cell.length_b   1.000
_cell.length_c   1.000
_cell.angle_alpha   90.00
_cell.angle_beta   90.00
_cell.angle_gamma   90.00
#
_symmetry.space_group_name_H-M   'P 1'
#
loop_
_entity.id
_entity.type
_entity.pdbx_description
1 polymer ?
#
loop_
_entity_poly.entity_id
_entity_poly.type
_entity_poly.pdbx_seq_one_letter_code
_entity_poly.pdbx_strand_id
1 'polypeptide(L)'
;MLDTSVLLSDPWACTRFAEHHVVVPLVVISELEAKRYHHELGWFARQALRLFDDLRLEHGRLDLPIPVGTQGGTFHVELNHSDPAVLPAGSAPTATTREY
;
A
#
# COMPACT_ATOMS: atom_id res chain seq x y z
N MET A 1 0.34 -1.00 5.36
CA MET A 1 -0.25 -0.08 4.36
C MET A 1 0.84 0.87 3.92
N LEU A 2 1.00 1.13 2.62
CA LEU A 2 2.02 2.03 2.08
C LEU A 2 1.37 3.29 1.53
N ASP A 3 2.07 4.42 1.72
CA ASP A 3 1.69 5.71 1.19
C ASP A 3 2.60 6.13 0.02
N THR A 4 2.24 7.25 -0.61
CA THR A 4 3.02 7.82 -1.71
C THR A 4 4.41 8.27 -1.26
N SER A 5 4.56 8.77 -0.03
CA SER A 5 5.84 9.29 0.49
C SER A 5 6.90 8.19 0.62
N VAL A 6 6.49 7.01 1.08
CA VAL A 6 7.33 5.81 1.18
C VAL A 6 7.78 5.38 -0.20
N LEU A 7 6.87 5.33 -1.18
CA LEU A 7 7.20 4.92 -2.55
C LEU A 7 8.06 5.93 -3.30
N LEU A 8 7.91 7.22 -2.99
CA LEU A 8 8.79 8.28 -3.52
C LEU A 8 10.17 8.27 -2.87
N SER A 9 10.32 7.65 -1.70
CA SER A 9 11.61 7.46 -1.02
C SER A 9 12.30 6.16 -1.45
N ASP A 10 11.53 5.07 -1.59
CA ASP A 10 11.98 3.76 -2.07
C ASP A 10 10.90 3.13 -2.96
N PRO A 11 11.06 3.16 -4.30
CA PRO A 11 10.07 2.64 -5.24
C PRO A 11 9.84 1.13 -5.12
N TRP A 12 10.77 0.41 -4.48
CA TRP A 12 10.69 -1.03 -4.28
C TRP A 12 10.24 -1.41 -2.87
N ALA A 13 9.76 -0.46 -2.06
CA ALA A 13 9.35 -0.74 -0.69
C ALA A 13 8.39 -1.95 -0.61
N CYS A 14 7.45 -2.09 -1.56
CA CYS A 14 6.49 -3.19 -1.62
C CYS A 14 7.12 -4.60 -1.63
N THR A 15 8.37 -4.76 -2.07
CA THR A 15 9.03 -6.07 -2.18
C THR A 15 9.81 -6.46 -0.93
N ARG A 16 9.93 -5.56 0.06
CA ARG A 16 10.83 -5.72 1.22
C ARG A 16 10.15 -6.20 2.50
N PHE A 17 8.86 -6.49 2.43
CA PHE A 17 8.04 -6.78 3.60
C PHE A 17 8.02 -8.26 4.04
N ALA A 18 8.96 -9.07 3.53
CA ALA A 18 9.12 -10.48 3.89
C ALA A 18 7.78 -11.26 3.86
N GLU A 19 7.26 -11.70 5.00
CA GLU A 19 6.00 -12.44 5.15
C GLU A 19 4.74 -11.56 5.26
N HIS A 20 4.87 -10.24 5.27
CA HIS A 20 3.76 -9.34 5.60
C HIS A 20 2.84 -9.03 4.41
N HIS A 21 1.62 -8.64 4.76
CA HIS A 21 0.61 -8.16 3.80
C HIS A 21 0.78 -6.66 3.53
N VAL A 22 1.21 -6.33 2.32
CA VAL A 22 1.33 -4.96 1.81
C VAL A 22 0.03 -4.55 1.12
N VAL A 23 -0.47 -3.39 1.51
CA VAL A 23 -1.69 -2.79 0.94
C VAL A 23 -1.35 -1.39 0.46
N VAL A 24 -1.65 -1.10 -0.81
CA VAL A 24 -1.50 0.23 -1.43
C VAL A 24 -2.88 0.78 -1.80
N PRO A 25 -3.34 1.90 -1.24
CA PRO A 25 -4.59 2.51 -1.66
C PRO A 25 -4.57 2.93 -3.14
N LEU A 26 -5.71 2.84 -3.83
CA LEU A 26 -5.84 3.30 -5.22
C LEU A 26 -5.45 4.78 -5.39
N VAL A 27 -5.71 5.62 -4.39
CA VAL A 27 -5.33 7.05 -4.42
C VAL A 27 -3.81 7.23 -4.54
N VAL A 28 -2.99 6.34 -3.95
CA VAL A 28 -1.53 6.39 -4.03
C VAL A 28 -1.05 6.24 -5.48
N ILE A 29 -1.68 5.36 -6.27
CA ILE A 29 -1.36 5.22 -7.70
C ILE A 29 -1.63 6.53 -8.43
N SER A 30 -2.76 7.18 -8.14
CA SER A 30 -3.13 8.47 -8.75
C SER A 30 -2.14 9.58 -8.38
N GLU A 31 -1.70 9.60 -7.12
CA GLU A 31 -0.68 10.56 -6.66
C GLU A 31 0.69 10.32 -7.32
N LEU A 32 1.11 9.07 -7.50
CA LEU A 32 2.34 8.73 -8.23
C LEU A 32 2.26 9.17 -9.70
N GLU A 33 1.13 8.92 -10.38
CA GLU A 33 0.91 9.40 -11.75
C GLU A 33 1.01 10.92 -11.84
N ALA A 34 0.45 11.66 -10.88
CA ALA A 34 0.59 13.11 -10.82
C ALA A 34 2.06 13.57 -10.63
N LYS A 35 2.92 12.74 -10.04
CA LYS A 35 4.35 13.03 -9.83
C LYS A 35 5.25 12.52 -10.94
N ARG A 36 4.76 11.77 -11.93
CA ARG A 36 5.58 11.09 -12.96
C ARG A 36 6.50 12.00 -13.77
N TYR A 37 6.16 13.28 -13.89
CA TYR A 37 6.94 14.29 -14.64
C TYR A 37 7.64 15.31 -13.73
N HIS A 38 7.55 15.13 -12.41
CA HIS A 38 8.22 16.01 -11.47
C HIS A 38 9.74 15.91 -11.62
N HIS A 39 10.46 17.03 -11.56
CA HIS A 39 11.90 17.08 -11.84
C HIS A 39 12.71 16.25 -10.85
N GLU A 40 12.38 16.31 -9.56
CA GLU A 40 13.02 15.49 -8.52
C GLU A 40 12.39 14.10 -8.36
N LEU A 41 11.05 14.04 -8.26
CA LEU A 41 10.34 12.84 -7.81
C LEU A 41 9.93 11.91 -8.95
N GLY A 42 9.99 12.38 -10.20
CA GLY A 42 9.44 11.65 -11.34
C GLY A 42 10.15 10.34 -11.62
N TRP A 43 11.45 10.23 -11.34
CA TRP A 43 12.14 8.95 -11.47
C TRP A 43 11.56 7.90 -10.51
N PHE A 44 11.41 8.26 -9.23
CA PHE A 44 10.87 7.37 -8.19
C PHE A 44 9.42 6.95 -8.50
N ALA A 45 8.58 7.93 -8.84
CA ALA A 45 7.20 7.67 -9.21
C ALA A 45 7.09 6.69 -10.40
N ARG A 46 7.90 6.90 -11.44
CA ARG A 46 7.90 6.01 -12.61
C ARG A 46 8.43 4.61 -12.29
N GLN A 47 9.37 4.45 -11.35
CA GLN A 47 9.82 3.13 -10.93
C GLN A 47 8.72 2.38 -10.17
N ALA A 48 8.03 3.04 -9.24
CA ALA A 48 6.94 2.43 -8.49
C ALA A 48 5.78 2.03 -9.43
N LEU A 49 5.40 2.93 -10.35
CA LEU A 49 4.36 2.64 -11.35
C LEU A 49 4.74 1.47 -12.26
N ARG A 50 6.01 1.37 -12.69
CA ARG A 50 6.49 0.21 -13.46
C ARG A 50 6.37 -1.08 -12.68
N LEU A 51 6.79 -1.09 -11.41
CA LEU A 51 6.66 -2.27 -10.56
C LEU A 51 5.19 -2.71 -10.44
N PHE A 52 4.26 -1.78 -10.27
CA PHE A 52 2.83 -2.12 -10.22
C PHE A 52 2.32 -2.64 -11.55
N ASP A 53 2.74 -2.05 -12.66
CA ASP A 53 2.36 -2.53 -13.99
C ASP A 53 2.91 -3.94 -14.25
N ASP A 54 4.16 -4.21 -13.89
CA ASP A 54 4.78 -5.54 -14.02
C ASP A 54 4.02 -6.59 -13.20
N LEU A 55 3.71 -6.29 -11.93
CA LEU A 55 2.89 -7.17 -11.08
C LEU A 55 1.49 -7.39 -11.65
N ARG A 56 0.87 -6.36 -12.23
CA ARG A 56 -0.45 -6.45 -12.87
C ARG A 56 -0.38 -7.32 -14.13
N LEU A 57 0.69 -7.21 -14.91
CA LEU A 57 0.90 -8.04 -16.11
C LEU A 57 1.13 -9.50 -15.73
N GLU A 58 1.88 -9.77 -14.66
CA GLU A 58 2.18 -11.12 -14.18
C GLU A 58 0.94 -11.80 -13.58
N HIS A 59 0.19 -11.10 -12.72
CA HIS A 59 -0.92 -11.69 -11.96
C HIS A 59 -2.32 -11.35 -12.51
N GLY A 60 -2.39 -10.52 -13.55
CA GLY A 60 -3.62 -10.09 -14.25
C GLY A 60 -4.39 -8.97 -13.55
N ARG A 61 -4.35 -8.89 -12.22
CA ARG A 61 -5.03 -7.86 -11.42
C ARG A 61 -4.28 -7.60 -10.12
N LEU A 62 -4.53 -6.45 -9.50
CA LEU A 62 -3.90 -6.05 -8.24
C LEU A 62 -4.88 -5.85 -7.10
N ASP A 63 -6.19 -5.85 -7.34
CA ASP A 63 -7.23 -5.61 -6.32
C ASP A 63 -7.55 -6.84 -5.47
N LEU A 64 -6.83 -7.95 -5.66
CA LEU A 64 -6.81 -9.12 -4.79
C LEU A 64 -5.38 -9.38 -4.30
N PRO A 65 -5.19 -10.00 -3.13
CA PRO A 65 -3.86 -10.40 -2.66
C PRO A 65 -3.13 -11.26 -3.69
N ILE A 66 -1.98 -10.76 -4.16
CA ILE A 66 -1.02 -11.47 -5.01
C ILE A 66 0.25 -11.75 -4.19
N PRO A 67 0.95 -12.87 -4.44
CA PRO A 67 2.21 -13.12 -3.76
C PRO A 67 3.25 -12.09 -4.18
N VAL A 68 4.09 -11.65 -3.24
CA VAL A 68 5.23 -10.77 -3.53
C VAL A 68 6.47 -11.24 -2.76
N GLY A 69 7.62 -11.19 -3.40
CA GLY A 69 8.88 -11.70 -2.83
C GLY A 69 8.88 -13.23 -2.69
N THR A 70 9.75 -13.74 -1.80
CA THR A 70 9.99 -15.19 -1.64
C THR A 70 9.57 -15.74 -0.28
N GLN A 71 9.12 -14.89 0.65
CA GLN A 71 8.87 -15.23 2.05
C GLN A 71 7.38 -15.31 2.40
N GLY A 72 6.50 -15.42 1.40
CA GLY A 72 5.05 -15.60 1.60
C GLY A 72 4.26 -14.31 1.85
N GLY A 73 4.89 -13.14 1.72
CA GLY A 73 4.19 -11.86 1.73
C GLY A 73 3.24 -11.69 0.57
N THR A 74 2.28 -10.79 0.72
CA THR A 74 1.31 -10.50 -0.33
C THR A 74 1.19 -9.02 -0.59
N PHE A 75 0.84 -8.63 -1.81
CA PHE A 75 0.54 -7.27 -2.21
C PHE A 75 -0.89 -7.19 -2.73
N HIS A 76 -1.61 -6.11 -2.45
CA HIS A 76 -2.77 -5.72 -3.25
C HIS A 76 -3.01 -4.22 -3.21
N VAL A 77 -3.76 -3.74 -4.19
CA VAL A 77 -4.28 -2.39 -4.29
C VAL A 77 -5.66 -2.34 -3.68
N GLU A 78 -5.82 -1.52 -2.65
CA GLU A 78 -7.12 -1.31 -2.02
C GLU A 78 -7.92 -0.28 -2.82
N LEU A 79 -9.05 -0.72 -3.38
CA LEU A 79 -9.95 0.12 -4.18
C LEU A 79 -10.82 1.05 -3.33
N ASN A 80 -10.99 0.72 -2.05
CA ASN A 80 -11.75 1.55 -1.13
C ASN A 80 -10.91 2.78 -0.78
N HIS A 81 -11.56 3.95 -0.82
CA HIS A 81 -11.04 5.19 -0.23
C HIS A 81 -11.05 5.00 1.28
N SER A 82 -10.17 4.15 1.82
CA SER A 82 -10.08 3.88 3.25
C SER A 82 -9.85 5.21 3.93
N ASP A 83 -10.92 5.66 4.59
CA ASP A 83 -10.96 6.83 5.43
C ASP A 83 -9.73 6.76 6.34
N PRO A 84 -8.83 7.77 6.33
CA PRO A 84 -7.69 7.81 7.23
C PRO A 84 -8.10 7.78 8.73
N ALA A 85 -9.40 7.86 9.04
CA ALA A 85 -9.97 7.67 10.36
C ALA A 85 -10.16 6.21 10.82
N VAL A 86 -9.89 5.18 9.99
CA VAL A 86 -9.98 3.78 10.46
C VAL A 86 -8.76 3.43 11.31
N LEU A 87 -8.85 3.79 12.59
CA LEU A 87 -7.99 3.31 13.66
C LEU A 87 -8.15 1.77 13.79
N PRO A 88 -7.07 1.00 13.99
CA PRO A 88 -7.19 -0.41 14.32
C PRO A 88 -7.99 -0.58 15.63
N ALA A 89 -8.83 -1.61 15.69
CA ALA A 89 -9.66 -1.93 16.85
C ALA A 89 -8.81 -2.13 18.12
N GLY A 90 -8.65 -1.06 18.89
CA GLY A 90 -7.78 -1.04 20.08
C GLY A 90 -8.10 0.07 21.08
N SER A 91 -9.29 0.66 21.03
CA SER A 91 -9.74 1.65 22.04
C SER A 91 -11.25 1.65 22.24
N ALA A 92 -11.82 0.48 22.55
CA ALA A 92 -13.03 0.49 23.35
C ALA A 92 -12.61 0.78 24.81
N PRO A 93 -13.09 1.84 25.47
CA PRO A 93 -12.94 1.94 26.91
C PRO A 93 -13.70 0.75 27.52
N THR A 94 -12.96 -0.14 28.18
CA THR A 94 -13.51 -1.21 29.00
C THR A 94 -14.67 -0.65 29.82
N ALA A 95 -15.89 -1.12 29.54
CA ALA A 95 -17.02 -0.84 30.38
C ALA A 95 -16.66 -1.34 31.78
N THR A 96 -16.41 -0.41 32.69
CA THR A 96 -16.31 -0.74 34.11
C THR A 96 -17.70 -1.14 34.53
N THR A 97 -17.95 -2.44 34.61
CA THR A 97 -19.00 -3.00 35.45
C THR A 97 -18.75 -2.49 36.86
N ARG A 98 -19.53 -1.50 37.30
CA ARG A 98 -19.80 -1.30 38.71
C ARG A 98 -21.07 -2.07 39.03
N GLU A 99 -20.89 -3.27 39.57
CA GLU A 99 -21.87 -3.84 40.47
C GLU A 99 -21.58 -3.32 41.88
N TYR A 100 -22.70 -2.98 42.56
CA TYR A 100 -22.89 -2.51 43.95
C TYR A 100 -22.53 -1.05 44.27
#